data_AF-A0A8D2CEQ9-F1
#
_entry.id   AF-A0A8D2CEQ9-F1
#
_cell.length_a   1.000
_cell.length_b   1.000
_cell.length_c   1.000
_cell.angle_alpha   90.00
_cell.angle_beta   90.00
_cell.angle_gamma   90.00
#
_symmetry.space_group_name_H-M   'P 1'
#
loop_
_entity.id
_entity.type
_entity.pdbx_description
1 polymer ?
#
loop_
_entity_poly.entity_id
_entity_poly.type
_entity_poly.pdbx_seq_one_letter_code
_entity_poly.pdbx_strand_id
1 'polypeptide(L)'
;MSRSKSQNPRGRTTGEALGKDSAEMWHQKHQLQGKYTETSHSEQQDRDRVFEELITVVQEMKTHFPSARHSKPSTLDALNYALRCVHSVQANSEFFQSLRQNNGAPQADVTVYRPEELATIASEHASKNTDTFVAVFSFLSGRLVHISEQAPSVLNCRKELLESSPFAELLAPQDVGVFYSHTAHAQLPFWNNWTQRASPHDLAPVKSFFCRIRGGDAGKPERLYGPFRIVPYLIHLHSPARPEPEPCCLLLVEKVRSGYAAPRIPENKRVFTTTHTPGCVFLEIDERAVPLLGYLPQDLIGTSILTHLHPEDAALMLAVHQKVLKLAGQPPFDHSPIRFCSQNGDYIILDSSWSSFVNPWSRKISLIIGQHQVRT
;
A
#
# COMPACT_ATOMS: atom_id res chain seq x y z
N MET A 1 -8.90 -77.60 22.93
CA MET A 1 -9.15 -78.06 21.55
C MET A 1 -8.76 -76.89 20.63
N SER A 2 -7.81 -76.88 19.72
CA SER A 2 -6.81 -77.84 19.22
C SER A 2 -5.77 -77.03 18.41
N ARG A 3 -4.47 -77.28 18.65
CA ARG A 3 -3.27 -77.23 17.75
C ARG A 3 -3.24 -76.21 16.57
N SER A 4 -2.32 -75.23 16.49
CA SER A 4 -0.83 -75.24 16.36
C SER A 4 -0.26 -75.43 14.94
N LYS A 5 0.71 -74.55 14.60
CA LYS A 5 1.81 -74.61 13.60
C LYS A 5 1.48 -74.15 12.16
N SER A 6 2.07 -73.05 11.68
CA SER A 6 3.44 -72.84 11.15
C SER A 6 3.56 -73.25 9.68
N GLN A 7 3.88 -72.30 8.79
CA GLN A 7 5.01 -72.34 7.86
C GLN A 7 4.94 -71.17 6.87
N ASN A 8 6.12 -70.61 6.57
CA ASN A 8 6.36 -69.72 5.43
C ASN A 8 7.44 -70.42 4.58
N PRO A 9 7.33 -70.46 3.24
CA PRO A 9 8.49 -70.00 2.48
C PRO A 9 8.21 -69.35 1.10
N ARG A 10 9.10 -68.41 0.76
CA ARG A 10 9.73 -68.05 -0.54
C ARG A 10 9.06 -68.47 -1.87
N GLY A 11 8.96 -67.52 -2.80
CA GLY A 11 8.97 -67.78 -4.26
C GLY A 11 8.59 -66.55 -5.08
N ARG A 12 9.36 -66.24 -6.14
CA ARG A 12 9.46 -64.95 -6.85
C ARG A 12 8.91 -65.10 -8.30
N THR A 13 8.59 -63.96 -8.92
CA THR A 13 8.59 -63.62 -10.38
C THR A 13 7.29 -63.56 -11.21
N THR A 14 7.06 -62.35 -11.77
CA THR A 14 6.58 -61.95 -13.13
C THR A 14 5.17 -62.36 -13.59
N GLY A 15 4.34 -61.55 -14.26
CA GLY A 15 4.44 -60.23 -14.87
C GLY A 15 3.16 -59.96 -15.68
N GLU A 16 2.85 -58.67 -15.88
CA GLU A 16 2.06 -58.06 -16.98
C GLU A 16 0.73 -58.69 -17.46
N ALA A 17 -0.39 -57.98 -17.24
CA ALA A 17 -1.39 -57.62 -18.26
C ALA A 17 -2.60 -56.90 -17.64
N LEU A 18 -2.44 -55.62 -17.27
CA LEU A 18 -3.55 -54.71 -16.96
C LEU A 18 -3.19 -53.34 -17.54
N GLY A 19 -3.25 -53.24 -18.87
CA GLY A 19 -2.86 -52.02 -19.59
C GLY A 19 -3.41 -51.89 -21.00
N LYS A 20 -4.34 -52.75 -21.44
CA LYS A 20 -4.91 -52.67 -22.80
C LYS A 20 -6.35 -52.13 -22.87
N ASP A 21 -7.19 -52.41 -21.88
CA ASP A 21 -8.60 -51.98 -21.95
C ASP A 21 -8.84 -50.47 -21.75
N SER A 22 -7.90 -49.76 -21.09
CA SER A 22 -8.05 -48.31 -20.93
C SER A 22 -7.59 -47.55 -22.18
N ALA A 23 -6.56 -48.02 -22.88
CA ALA A 23 -6.05 -47.34 -24.07
C ALA A 23 -7.04 -47.43 -25.27
N GLU A 24 -7.75 -48.55 -25.41
CA GLU A 24 -8.75 -48.71 -26.48
C GLU A 24 -9.99 -47.82 -26.25
N MET A 25 -10.39 -47.60 -25.00
CA MET A 25 -11.46 -46.66 -24.66
C MET A 25 -11.11 -45.19 -24.95
N TRP A 26 -9.84 -44.80 -24.80
CA TRP A 26 -9.40 -43.43 -25.11
C TRP A 26 -9.24 -43.18 -26.61
N HIS A 27 -8.88 -44.20 -27.39
CA HIS A 27 -8.81 -44.08 -28.86
C HIS A 27 -10.18 -43.99 -29.53
N GLN A 28 -11.20 -44.68 -29.02
CA GLN A 28 -12.56 -44.61 -29.55
C GLN A 28 -13.21 -43.24 -29.32
N LYS A 29 -12.87 -42.57 -28.21
CA LYS A 29 -13.42 -41.24 -27.85
C LYS A 29 -12.79 -40.11 -28.67
N HIS A 30 -11.56 -40.29 -29.17
CA HIS A 30 -10.89 -39.34 -30.06
C HIS A 30 -11.24 -39.51 -31.55
N GLN A 31 -11.86 -40.62 -31.97
CA GLN A 31 -12.30 -40.83 -33.36
C GLN A 31 -13.75 -40.39 -33.65
N LEU A 32 -14.54 -40.00 -32.63
CA LEU A 32 -15.91 -39.52 -32.81
C LEU A 32 -16.09 -38.00 -32.58
N GLN A 33 -15.00 -37.24 -32.54
CA GLN A 33 -15.04 -35.77 -32.56
C GLN A 33 -14.40 -35.19 -33.83
N GLY A 34 -14.47 -35.96 -34.92
CA GLY A 34 -14.08 -35.54 -36.26
C GLY A 34 -15.28 -35.49 -37.20
N LYS A 35 -16.23 -34.59 -36.94
CA LYS A 35 -17.22 -34.16 -37.94
C LYS A 35 -17.81 -32.80 -37.56
N TYR A 36 -17.42 -31.81 -38.36
CA TYR A 36 -17.94 -30.44 -38.46
C TYR A 36 -17.73 -29.51 -37.27
N THR A 37 -16.55 -28.92 -37.20
CA THR A 37 -16.43 -27.45 -37.17
C THR A 37 -15.09 -27.10 -37.81
N GLU A 38 -15.09 -26.79 -39.11
CA GLU A 38 -14.03 -25.97 -39.68
C GLU A 38 -14.15 -24.61 -38.98
N THR A 39 -13.35 -24.40 -37.93
CA THR A 39 -13.22 -23.07 -37.35
C THR A 39 -12.69 -22.18 -38.46
N SER A 40 -13.50 -21.20 -38.85
CA SER A 40 -13.21 -20.36 -40.01
C SER A 40 -11.90 -19.60 -39.76
N HIS A 41 -11.12 -19.30 -40.80
CA HIS A 41 -9.88 -18.50 -40.66
C HIS A 41 -10.10 -17.19 -39.88
N SER A 42 -11.30 -16.62 -39.96
CA SER A 42 -11.76 -15.47 -39.18
C SER A 42 -11.86 -15.75 -37.66
N GLU A 43 -12.35 -16.92 -37.25
CA GLU A 43 -12.51 -17.27 -35.83
C GLU A 43 -11.17 -17.57 -35.17
N GLN A 44 -10.22 -18.13 -35.93
CA GLN A 44 -8.85 -18.34 -35.46
C GLN A 44 -8.11 -17.00 -35.34
N GLN A 45 -8.26 -16.09 -36.32
CA GLN A 45 -7.71 -14.73 -36.23
C GLN A 45 -8.30 -13.92 -35.07
N ASP A 46 -9.60 -14.05 -34.79
CA ASP A 46 -10.22 -13.41 -33.63
C ASP A 46 -9.71 -13.99 -32.31
N ARG A 47 -9.49 -15.31 -32.23
CA ARG A 47 -8.87 -15.94 -31.04
C ARG A 47 -7.45 -15.47 -30.82
N ASP A 48 -6.65 -15.41 -31.88
CA ASP A 48 -5.26 -14.96 -31.80
C ASP A 48 -5.21 -13.48 -31.39
N ARG A 49 -6.14 -12.65 -31.90
CA ARG A 49 -6.29 -11.25 -31.48
C ARG A 49 -6.68 -11.11 -30.01
N VAL A 50 -7.66 -11.88 -29.54
CA VAL A 50 -8.08 -11.88 -28.12
C VAL A 50 -6.94 -12.37 -27.21
N PHE A 51 -6.14 -13.33 -27.68
CA PHE A 51 -4.98 -13.81 -26.93
C PHE A 51 -3.89 -12.75 -26.80
N GLU A 52 -3.61 -11.99 -27.87
CA GLU A 52 -2.67 -10.86 -27.83
C GLU A 52 -3.19 -9.72 -26.94
N GLU A 53 -4.49 -9.39 -27.02
CA GLU A 53 -5.14 -8.43 -26.11
C GLU A 53 -5.04 -8.90 -24.65
N LEU A 54 -5.21 -10.21 -24.38
CA LEU A 54 -5.05 -10.75 -23.04
C LEU A 54 -3.59 -10.67 -22.55
N ILE A 55 -2.61 -10.96 -23.41
CA ILE A 55 -1.19 -10.86 -23.08
C ILE A 55 -0.81 -9.41 -22.77
N THR A 56 -1.25 -8.46 -23.58
CA THR A 56 -0.97 -7.02 -23.36
C THR A 56 -1.58 -6.53 -22.05
N VAL A 57 -2.82 -6.93 -21.73
CA VAL A 57 -3.44 -6.61 -20.43
C VAL A 57 -2.66 -7.22 -19.28
N VAL A 58 -2.23 -8.49 -19.39
CA VAL A 58 -1.41 -9.15 -18.34
C VAL A 58 -0.06 -8.47 -18.18
N GLN A 59 0.57 -8.03 -19.28
CA GLN A 59 1.81 -7.27 -19.23
C GLN A 59 1.61 -5.92 -18.54
N GLU A 60 0.52 -5.21 -18.83
CA GLU A 60 0.16 -3.99 -18.12
C GLU A 60 -0.08 -4.25 -16.63
N MET A 61 -0.81 -5.31 -16.26
CA MET A 61 -1.01 -5.70 -14.85
C MET A 61 0.32 -5.97 -14.13
N LYS A 62 1.29 -6.59 -14.81
CA LYS A 62 2.63 -6.80 -14.24
C LYS A 62 3.38 -5.49 -13.97
N THR A 63 3.09 -4.39 -14.69
CA THR A 63 3.67 -3.07 -14.40
C THR A 63 3.14 -2.45 -13.11
N HIS A 64 1.94 -2.85 -12.68
CA HIS A 64 1.32 -2.37 -11.45
C HIS A 64 1.72 -3.17 -10.21
N PHE A 65 2.42 -4.29 -10.39
CA PHE A 65 2.82 -5.13 -9.29
C PHE A 65 3.88 -4.43 -8.43
N PRO A 66 3.76 -4.43 -7.08
CA PRO A 66 4.72 -3.76 -6.20
C PRO A 66 6.13 -4.32 -6.39
N SER A 67 7.09 -3.44 -6.70
CA SER A 67 8.50 -3.77 -6.98
C SER A 67 9.31 -4.26 -5.75
N ALA A 68 8.67 -4.39 -4.58
CA ALA A 68 9.31 -4.76 -3.31
C ALA A 68 9.79 -6.23 -3.22
N ARG A 69 9.75 -7.01 -4.31
CA ARG A 69 10.21 -8.40 -4.34
C ARG A 69 11.30 -8.58 -5.38
N HIS A 70 12.41 -9.19 -4.99
CA HIS A 70 13.60 -9.47 -5.82
C HIS A 70 13.38 -10.47 -6.99
N SER A 71 12.13 -10.67 -7.45
CA SER A 71 11.77 -11.65 -8.48
C SER A 71 10.69 -11.09 -9.41
N LYS A 72 10.83 -11.33 -10.71
CA LYS A 72 9.83 -10.92 -11.72
C LYS A 72 8.46 -11.53 -11.36
N PRO A 73 7.38 -10.75 -11.27
CA PRO A 73 6.08 -11.27 -10.87
C PRO A 73 5.54 -12.27 -11.90
N SER A 74 5.04 -13.41 -11.42
CA SER A 74 4.37 -14.37 -12.30
C SER A 74 3.04 -13.80 -12.81
N THR A 75 2.48 -14.39 -13.87
CA THR A 75 1.13 -14.01 -14.35
C THR A 75 0.07 -14.22 -13.27
N LEU A 76 0.19 -15.28 -12.47
CA LEU A 76 -0.72 -15.57 -11.37
C LEU A 76 -0.62 -14.52 -10.25
N ASP A 77 0.58 -14.06 -9.93
CA ASP A 77 0.79 -12.99 -8.93
C ASP A 77 0.15 -11.68 -9.38
N ALA A 78 0.34 -11.30 -10.64
CA ALA A 78 -0.25 -10.09 -11.22
C ALA A 78 -1.79 -10.15 -11.22
N LEU A 79 -2.37 -11.30 -11.59
CA LEU A 79 -3.82 -11.49 -11.57
C LEU A 79 -4.41 -11.46 -10.16
N ASN A 80 -3.79 -12.15 -9.20
CA ASN A 80 -4.24 -12.13 -7.81
C ASN A 80 -4.13 -10.73 -7.18
N TYR A 81 -3.08 -9.98 -7.52
CA TYR A 81 -2.92 -8.60 -7.10
C TYR A 81 -4.00 -7.70 -7.70
N ALA A 82 -4.24 -7.80 -9.01
CA ALA A 82 -5.30 -7.05 -9.69
C ALA A 82 -6.69 -7.35 -9.08
N LEU A 83 -6.99 -8.63 -8.81
CA LEU A 83 -8.23 -9.03 -8.17
C LEU A 83 -8.39 -8.41 -6.77
N ARG A 84 -7.32 -8.38 -5.97
CA ARG A 84 -7.31 -7.68 -4.67
C ARG A 84 -7.56 -6.19 -4.81
N CYS A 85 -6.97 -5.53 -5.80
CA CYS A 85 -7.23 -4.12 -6.09
C CYS A 85 -8.70 -3.89 -6.44
N VAL A 86 -9.28 -4.74 -7.30
CA VAL A 86 -10.71 -4.65 -7.67
C VAL A 86 -11.62 -4.82 -6.46
N HIS A 87 -11.39 -5.85 -5.64
CA HIS A 87 -12.17 -6.05 -4.41
C HIS A 87 -12.03 -4.89 -3.42
N SER A 88 -10.82 -4.33 -3.29
CA SER A 88 -10.61 -3.16 -2.44
C SER A 88 -11.39 -1.94 -2.94
N VAL A 89 -11.39 -1.68 -4.25
CA VAL A 89 -12.15 -0.57 -4.84
C VAL A 89 -13.65 -0.80 -4.70
N GLN A 90 -14.14 -2.02 -4.95
CA GLN A 90 -15.57 -2.37 -4.84
C GLN A 90 -16.08 -2.23 -3.41
N ALA A 91 -15.40 -2.84 -2.42
CA ALA A 91 -15.77 -2.75 -1.02
C ALA A 91 -15.76 -1.30 -0.51
N ASN A 92 -14.80 -0.49 -0.97
CA ASN A 92 -14.72 0.93 -0.62
C ASN A 92 -15.81 1.75 -1.34
N SER A 93 -16.20 1.40 -2.58
CA SER A 93 -17.27 2.10 -3.30
C SER A 93 -18.67 1.87 -2.67
N GLU A 94 -18.93 0.66 -2.16
CA GLU A 94 -20.15 0.32 -1.42
C GLU A 94 -20.20 1.04 -0.06
N PHE A 95 -19.05 1.21 0.59
CA PHE A 95 -18.94 2.00 1.83
C PHE A 95 -19.41 3.45 1.64
N PHE A 96 -19.05 4.12 0.53
CA PHE A 96 -19.56 5.47 0.24
C PHE A 96 -21.06 5.50 -0.06
N GLN A 97 -21.61 4.46 -0.70
CA GLN A 97 -23.05 4.36 -0.93
C GLN A 97 -23.84 4.18 0.37
N SER A 98 -23.29 3.43 1.34
CA SER A 98 -23.89 3.30 2.68
C SER A 98 -23.79 4.60 3.48
N LEU A 99 -22.67 5.32 3.39
CA LEU A 99 -22.50 6.61 4.06
C LEU A 99 -23.45 7.69 3.53
N ARG A 100 -23.78 7.65 2.22
CA ARG A 100 -24.80 8.52 1.59
C ARG A 100 -26.19 8.40 2.22
N GLN A 101 -26.52 7.26 2.84
CA GLN A 101 -27.85 7.01 3.39
C GLN A 101 -28.00 7.45 4.86
N ASN A 102 -26.89 7.59 5.61
CA ASN A 102 -26.90 8.02 7.01
C ASN A 102 -26.83 9.55 7.18
N ASN A 103 -27.56 10.30 6.36
CA ASN A 103 -27.78 11.74 6.56
C ASN A 103 -28.76 11.95 7.71
N GLY A 104 -28.24 11.96 8.94
CA GLY A 104 -29.02 12.06 10.16
C GLY A 104 -28.42 12.98 11.22
N ALA A 105 -27.83 14.12 10.84
CA ALA A 105 -27.68 15.27 11.75
C ALA A 105 -27.36 16.56 10.99
N PRO A 106 -28.04 17.69 11.28
CA PRO A 106 -27.63 18.99 10.76
C PRO A 106 -26.42 19.49 11.55
N GLN A 107 -25.23 19.55 10.93
CA GLN A 107 -24.03 20.12 11.57
C GLN A 107 -23.98 21.63 11.33
N ALA A 108 -24.35 22.40 12.35
CA ALA A 108 -24.50 23.85 12.30
C ALA A 108 -23.19 24.66 12.19
N ASP A 109 -22.02 24.02 12.08
CA ASP A 109 -20.70 24.68 12.13
C ASP A 109 -19.85 24.48 10.87
N VAL A 110 -20.41 23.89 9.81
CA VAL A 110 -19.60 23.61 8.61
C VAL A 110 -19.52 24.85 7.72
N THR A 111 -18.32 25.42 7.65
CA THR A 111 -18.05 26.55 6.76
C THR A 111 -18.18 26.10 5.30
N VAL A 112 -19.04 26.79 4.55
CA VAL A 112 -19.25 26.54 3.13
C VAL A 112 -18.31 27.45 2.34
N TYR A 113 -17.50 26.85 1.47
CA TYR A 113 -16.52 27.54 0.66
C TYR A 113 -17.00 27.70 -0.78
N ARG A 114 -16.61 28.81 -1.41
CA ARG A 114 -16.73 29.01 -2.85
C ARG A 114 -15.45 28.57 -3.58
N PRO A 115 -15.53 28.19 -4.86
CA PRO A 115 -14.36 27.78 -5.64
C PRO A 115 -13.22 28.83 -5.64
N GLU A 116 -13.56 30.12 -5.59
CA GLU A 116 -12.56 31.20 -5.57
C GLU A 116 -11.77 31.24 -4.25
N GLU A 117 -12.42 30.90 -3.13
CA GLU A 117 -11.78 30.87 -1.81
C GLU A 117 -10.78 29.71 -1.68
N LEU A 118 -10.96 28.64 -2.45
CA LEU A 118 -10.00 27.53 -2.55
C LEU A 118 -8.66 27.98 -3.13
N ALA A 119 -8.67 28.92 -4.09
CA ALA A 119 -7.43 29.45 -4.67
C ALA A 119 -6.62 30.25 -3.64
N THR A 120 -7.29 30.98 -2.75
CA THR A 120 -6.65 31.66 -1.62
C THR A 120 -6.02 30.66 -0.66
N ILE A 121 -6.77 29.61 -0.26
CA ILE A 121 -6.24 28.54 0.60
C ILE A 121 -5.03 27.84 -0.05
N ALA A 122 -5.13 27.53 -1.34
CA ALA A 122 -4.08 26.91 -2.12
C ALA A 122 -2.82 27.78 -2.18
N SER A 123 -2.96 29.07 -2.48
CA SER A 123 -1.83 30.01 -2.60
C SER A 123 -1.14 30.26 -1.25
N GLU A 124 -1.90 30.41 -0.16
CA GLU A 124 -1.34 30.54 1.18
C GLU A 124 -0.50 29.31 1.57
N HIS A 125 -0.97 28.10 1.24
CA HIS A 125 -0.24 26.87 1.54
C HIS A 125 0.97 26.64 0.62
N ALA A 126 0.84 27.00 -0.66
CA ALA A 126 1.92 26.94 -1.66
C ALA A 126 3.09 27.86 -1.30
N SER A 127 2.80 29.05 -0.77
CA SER A 127 3.82 30.06 -0.43
C SER A 127 4.81 29.59 0.65
N LYS A 128 4.41 28.60 1.46
CA LYS A 128 5.20 28.09 2.59
C LYS A 128 6.22 27.03 2.18
N ASN A 129 5.94 26.24 1.14
CA ASN A 129 6.78 25.12 0.73
C ASN A 129 6.58 24.80 -0.76
N THR A 130 7.65 24.78 -1.54
CA THR A 130 7.59 24.48 -2.99
C THR A 130 7.26 23.02 -3.30
N ASP A 131 7.28 22.15 -2.29
CA ASP A 131 6.93 20.73 -2.39
C ASP A 131 5.49 20.42 -1.96
N THR A 132 4.69 21.44 -1.66
CA THR A 132 3.29 21.25 -1.26
C THR A 132 2.32 21.69 -2.33
N PHE A 133 1.21 20.97 -2.42
CA PHE A 133 0.08 21.34 -3.25
C PHE A 133 -1.23 21.02 -2.57
N VAL A 134 -2.29 21.71 -2.98
CA VAL A 134 -3.65 21.50 -2.48
C VAL A 134 -4.47 20.85 -3.59
N ALA A 135 -5.18 19.79 -3.24
CA ALA A 135 -6.10 19.10 -4.13
C ALA A 135 -7.45 18.95 -3.43
N VAL A 136 -8.54 19.16 -4.17
CA VAL A 136 -9.89 19.05 -3.63
C VAL A 136 -10.69 18.15 -4.57
N PHE A 137 -11.23 17.06 -4.06
CA PHE A 137 -12.09 16.17 -4.85
C PHE A 137 -13.49 16.05 -4.24
N SER A 138 -14.49 15.87 -5.09
CA SER A 138 -15.88 15.69 -4.66
C SER A 138 -16.09 14.27 -4.17
N PHE A 139 -16.72 14.09 -3.00
CA PHE A 139 -17.13 12.76 -2.53
C PHE A 139 -18.22 12.13 -3.41
N LEU A 140 -18.93 12.95 -4.18
CA LEU A 140 -20.01 12.48 -5.03
C LEU A 140 -19.50 11.88 -6.35
N SER A 141 -18.44 12.43 -6.93
CA SER A 141 -17.89 12.02 -8.22
C SER A 141 -16.52 11.37 -8.14
N GLY A 142 -15.79 11.55 -7.04
CA GLY A 142 -14.38 11.17 -6.91
C GLY A 142 -13.41 12.02 -7.74
N ARG A 143 -13.91 13.00 -8.50
CA ARG A 143 -13.13 13.85 -9.40
C ARG A 143 -12.60 15.08 -8.69
N LEU A 144 -11.46 15.57 -9.17
CA LEU A 144 -10.89 16.84 -8.74
C LEU A 144 -11.83 17.99 -9.12
N VAL A 145 -12.18 18.80 -8.13
CA VAL A 145 -12.96 20.04 -8.25
C VAL A 145 -12.00 21.25 -8.28
N HIS A 146 -10.89 21.15 -7.56
CA HIS A 146 -9.85 22.17 -7.54
C HIS A 146 -8.48 21.53 -7.36
N ILE A 147 -7.47 22.09 -8.01
CA ILE A 147 -6.07 21.76 -7.78
C ILE A 147 -5.22 23.02 -7.89
N SER A 148 -4.28 23.18 -6.96
CA SER A 148 -3.41 24.34 -6.89
C SER A 148 -2.43 24.40 -8.07
N GLU A 149 -2.06 25.60 -8.52
CA GLU A 149 -1.26 25.84 -9.75
C GLU A 149 0.11 25.14 -9.77
N GLN A 150 0.72 24.92 -8.61
CA GLN A 150 2.02 24.26 -8.48
C GLN A 150 1.95 22.72 -8.61
N ALA A 151 0.77 22.10 -8.53
CA ALA A 151 0.65 20.64 -8.52
C ALA A 151 1.29 19.95 -9.75
N PRO A 152 1.14 20.47 -11.00
CA PRO A 152 1.84 19.92 -12.17
C PRO A 152 3.37 19.89 -12.00
N SER A 153 3.94 20.92 -11.37
CA SER A 153 5.39 20.99 -11.12
C SER A 153 5.86 20.02 -10.03
N VAL A 154 5.08 19.88 -8.95
CA VAL A 154 5.40 19.00 -7.81
C VAL A 154 5.30 17.52 -8.20
N LEU A 155 4.22 17.17 -8.92
CA LEU A 155 3.95 15.84 -9.46
C LEU A 155 4.74 15.55 -10.74
N ASN A 156 5.32 16.56 -11.39
CA ASN A 156 5.97 16.45 -12.70
C ASN A 156 5.02 15.83 -13.74
N CYS A 157 3.79 16.35 -13.85
CA CYS A 157 2.76 15.84 -14.76
C CYS A 157 2.06 17.00 -15.47
N ARG A 158 1.26 16.68 -16.50
CA ARG A 158 0.49 17.68 -17.23
C ARG A 158 -0.82 18.01 -16.49
N LYS A 159 -1.24 19.27 -16.55
CA LYS A 159 -2.43 19.75 -15.84
C LYS A 159 -3.71 19.03 -16.31
N GLU A 160 -3.81 18.72 -17.60
CA GLU A 160 -4.98 18.07 -18.18
C GLU A 160 -5.25 16.68 -17.59
N LEU A 161 -4.19 15.93 -17.25
CA LEU A 161 -4.30 14.61 -16.64
C LEU A 161 -4.90 14.68 -15.23
N LEU A 162 -4.57 15.74 -14.49
CA LEU A 162 -5.08 15.95 -13.13
C LEU A 162 -6.56 16.32 -13.17
N GLU A 163 -6.98 17.14 -14.13
CA GLU A 163 -8.36 17.60 -14.23
C GLU A 163 -9.32 16.52 -14.77
N SER A 164 -8.82 15.58 -15.57
CA SER A 164 -9.66 14.57 -16.23
C SER A 164 -9.96 13.33 -15.38
N SER A 165 -9.10 12.99 -14.42
CA SER A 165 -9.15 11.71 -13.69
C SER A 165 -9.65 11.85 -12.25
N PRO A 166 -10.41 10.86 -11.73
CA PRO A 166 -10.59 10.69 -10.30
C PRO A 166 -9.26 10.70 -9.55
N PHE A 167 -9.21 11.33 -8.37
CA PHE A 167 -7.95 11.46 -7.63
C PHE A 167 -7.33 10.10 -7.28
N ALA A 168 -8.16 9.10 -6.97
CA ALA A 168 -7.70 7.75 -6.64
C ALA A 168 -6.96 7.05 -7.80
N GLU A 169 -7.23 7.42 -9.06
CA GLU A 169 -6.52 6.86 -10.22
C GLU A 169 -5.08 7.39 -10.36
N LEU A 170 -4.78 8.50 -9.70
CA LEU A 170 -3.43 9.03 -9.62
C LEU A 170 -2.57 8.25 -8.61
N LEU A 171 -3.18 7.45 -7.75
CA LEU A 171 -2.47 6.72 -6.69
C LEU A 171 -1.87 5.41 -7.21
N ALA A 172 -0.80 4.95 -6.56
CA ALA A 172 -0.33 3.60 -6.77
C ALA A 172 -1.41 2.61 -6.31
N PRO A 173 -1.68 1.52 -7.06
CA PRO A 173 -2.81 0.63 -6.75
C PRO A 173 -2.77 0.04 -5.34
N GLN A 174 -1.58 -0.17 -4.77
CA GLN A 174 -1.41 -0.67 -3.40
C GLN A 174 -1.79 0.36 -2.31
N ASP A 175 -1.82 1.65 -2.63
CA ASP A 175 -2.11 2.71 -1.66
C ASP A 175 -3.58 3.16 -1.69
N VAL A 176 -4.36 2.72 -2.67
CA VAL A 176 -5.78 3.08 -2.83
C VAL A 176 -6.60 2.70 -1.59
N GLY A 177 -6.35 1.52 -1.01
CA GLY A 177 -7.03 1.09 0.21
C GLY A 177 -6.71 1.98 1.42
N VAL A 178 -5.44 2.36 1.58
CA VAL A 178 -4.98 3.28 2.64
C VAL A 178 -5.58 4.67 2.45
N PHE A 179 -5.65 5.14 1.21
CA PHE A 179 -6.28 6.42 0.90
C PHE A 179 -7.74 6.43 1.34
N TYR A 180 -8.53 5.44 0.93
CA TYR A 180 -9.94 5.39 1.30
C TYR A 180 -10.19 5.22 2.80
N SER A 181 -9.32 4.50 3.52
CA SER A 181 -9.46 4.38 4.97
C SER A 181 -9.26 5.72 5.68
N HIS A 182 -8.43 6.61 5.14
CA HIS A 182 -8.14 7.92 5.73
C HIS A 182 -9.02 9.06 5.19
N THR A 183 -9.61 8.90 4.01
CA THR A 183 -10.54 9.89 3.42
C THR A 183 -12.01 9.53 3.61
N ALA A 184 -12.33 8.58 4.49
CA ALA A 184 -13.72 8.25 4.82
C ALA A 184 -14.41 9.45 5.49
N HIS A 185 -15.44 10.00 4.83
CA HIS A 185 -16.11 11.24 5.23
C HIS A 185 -16.51 11.30 6.73
N ALA A 186 -16.95 10.19 7.33
CA ALA A 186 -17.36 10.13 8.74
C ALA A 186 -16.22 10.36 9.75
N GLN A 187 -14.96 10.27 9.34
CA GLN A 187 -13.79 10.38 10.21
C GLN A 187 -13.00 11.67 9.97
N LEU A 188 -13.43 12.49 9.01
CA LEU A 188 -12.66 13.66 8.61
C LEU A 188 -12.94 14.88 9.49
N PRO A 189 -11.88 15.60 9.89
CA PRO A 189 -12.00 16.89 10.57
C PRO A 189 -12.49 17.96 9.59
N PHE A 190 -13.26 18.93 10.08
CA PHE A 190 -13.62 20.10 9.29
C PHE A 190 -12.41 21.01 9.07
N TRP A 191 -12.29 21.58 7.87
CA TRP A 191 -11.37 22.69 7.64
C TRP A 191 -11.91 23.97 8.31
N ASN A 192 -11.13 24.56 9.22
CA ASN A 192 -11.52 25.79 9.91
C ASN A 192 -10.30 26.69 10.21
N ASN A 193 -10.54 27.89 10.75
CA ASN A 193 -9.50 28.88 11.04
C ASN A 193 -8.45 28.41 12.07
N TRP A 194 -8.73 27.33 12.83
CA TRP A 194 -7.76 26.69 13.74
C TRP A 194 -6.86 25.73 12.96
N THR A 195 -7.42 24.86 12.11
CA THR A 195 -6.63 23.91 11.30
C THR A 195 -5.70 24.62 10.32
N GLN A 196 -6.02 25.84 9.91
CA GLN A 196 -5.15 26.70 9.09
C GLN A 196 -3.91 27.22 9.83
N ARG A 197 -3.99 27.38 11.16
CA ARG A 197 -2.93 27.96 12.02
C ARG A 197 -2.11 26.92 12.78
N ALA A 198 -2.63 25.70 12.94
CA ALA A 198 -1.89 24.61 13.56
C ALA A 198 -0.72 24.18 12.65
N SER A 199 0.46 23.99 13.23
CA SER A 199 1.52 23.27 12.52
C SER A 199 1.08 21.80 12.37
N PRO A 200 1.42 21.08 11.28
CA PRO A 200 1.09 19.66 11.16
C PRO A 200 1.63 18.79 12.32
N HIS A 201 2.59 19.32 13.09
CA HIS A 201 3.22 18.68 14.24
C HIS A 201 2.63 19.11 15.58
N ASP A 202 1.88 20.22 15.65
CA ASP A 202 1.29 20.74 16.89
C ASP A 202 -0.19 20.39 16.96
N LEU A 203 -0.49 19.33 17.73
CA LEU A 203 -1.78 19.09 18.39
C LEU A 203 -3.01 19.34 17.49
N ALA A 204 -3.24 18.45 16.51
CA ALA A 204 -4.51 18.36 15.78
C ALA A 204 -4.95 16.89 15.58
N PRO A 205 -6.25 16.57 15.65
CA PRO A 205 -6.82 15.21 15.60
C PRO A 205 -6.66 14.48 14.24
N VAL A 206 -5.89 15.04 13.31
CA VAL A 206 -5.81 14.59 11.92
C VAL A 206 -4.57 13.74 11.73
N LYS A 207 -4.74 12.43 11.59
CA LYS A 207 -3.62 11.55 11.24
C LYS A 207 -3.25 11.79 9.78
N SER A 208 -2.02 12.25 9.56
CA SER A 208 -1.43 12.23 8.22
C SER A 208 -1.25 10.80 7.77
N PHE A 209 -1.23 10.58 6.45
CA PHE A 209 -0.93 9.28 5.89
C PHE A 209 -0.09 9.45 4.62
N PHE A 210 0.43 8.35 4.09
CA PHE A 210 1.31 8.38 2.93
C PHE A 210 0.71 7.62 1.76
N CYS A 211 0.82 8.21 0.57
CA CYS A 211 0.53 7.51 -0.67
C CYS A 211 1.59 7.83 -1.72
N ARG A 212 1.76 6.89 -2.63
CA ARG A 212 2.47 7.07 -3.87
C ARG A 212 1.55 7.68 -4.90
N ILE A 213 1.90 8.86 -5.42
CA ILE A 213 1.14 9.55 -6.47
C ILE A 213 1.96 9.50 -7.75
N ARG A 214 1.27 9.22 -8.86
CA ARG A 214 1.84 9.15 -10.20
C ARG A 214 2.40 10.52 -10.59
N GLY A 215 3.64 10.50 -11.02
CA GLY A 215 4.32 11.58 -11.70
C GLY A 215 4.95 11.13 -13.02
N GLY A 216 5.39 12.10 -13.81
CA GLY A 216 6.06 11.88 -15.09
C GLY A 216 5.28 12.33 -16.31
N ASP A 217 6.02 12.69 -17.35
CA ASP A 217 5.47 13.04 -18.67
C ASP A 217 5.00 11.78 -19.40
N ALA A 218 3.91 11.91 -20.16
CA ALA A 218 3.26 10.85 -20.90
C ALA A 218 4.18 10.15 -21.94
N GLY A 219 5.38 10.70 -22.20
CA GLY A 219 6.37 10.17 -23.14
C GLY A 219 7.41 9.20 -22.56
N LYS A 220 7.45 8.96 -21.25
CA LYS A 220 8.35 7.94 -20.66
C LYS A 220 7.58 6.65 -20.34
N PRO A 221 8.11 5.47 -20.72
CA PRO A 221 7.42 4.19 -20.54
C PRO A 221 7.28 3.76 -19.06
N GLU A 222 8.04 4.36 -18.15
CA GLU A 222 8.05 3.99 -16.74
C GLU A 222 7.15 4.94 -15.94
N ARG A 223 6.03 4.41 -15.43
CA ARG A 223 5.12 5.14 -14.53
C ARG A 223 5.88 5.39 -13.22
N LEU A 224 6.37 6.61 -13.02
CA LEU A 224 7.12 6.96 -11.82
C LEU A 224 6.16 7.39 -10.72
N TYR A 225 6.06 6.59 -9.67
CA TYR A 225 5.28 6.92 -8.49
C TYR A 225 6.19 7.57 -7.44
N GLY A 226 5.86 8.80 -7.03
CA GLY A 226 6.57 9.53 -5.97
C GLY A 226 5.86 9.41 -4.62
N PRO A 227 6.58 9.37 -3.49
CA PRO A 227 5.97 9.35 -2.16
C PRO A 227 5.48 10.73 -1.72
N PHE A 228 4.26 10.80 -1.19
CA PHE A 228 3.64 12.01 -0.67
C PHE A 228 3.03 11.78 0.70
N ARG A 229 3.16 12.77 1.59
CA ARG A 229 2.40 12.88 2.84
C ARG A 229 1.10 13.63 2.54
N ILE A 230 -0.02 13.09 3.00
CA ILE A 230 -1.36 13.61 2.75
C ILE A 230 -2.04 13.88 4.09
N VAL A 231 -2.63 15.06 4.20
CA VAL A 231 -3.47 15.45 5.35
C VAL A 231 -4.87 15.79 4.83
N PRO A 232 -5.89 14.98 5.15
CA PRO A 232 -7.23 15.16 4.62
C PRO A 232 -8.13 15.98 5.55
N TYR A 233 -9.01 16.79 4.96
CA TYR A 233 -10.03 17.59 5.63
C TYR A 233 -11.36 17.51 4.90
N LEU A 234 -12.45 17.64 5.64
CA LEU A 234 -13.80 17.79 5.11
C LEU A 234 -14.12 19.27 4.89
N ILE A 235 -14.58 19.58 3.68
CA ILE A 235 -15.13 20.90 3.33
C ILE A 235 -16.46 20.73 2.62
N HIS A 236 -17.28 21.78 2.64
CA HIS A 236 -18.47 21.86 1.80
C HIS A 236 -18.27 22.94 0.74
N LEU A 237 -18.50 22.60 -0.52
CA LEU A 237 -18.38 23.52 -1.64
C LEU A 237 -19.75 23.97 -2.13
N HIS A 238 -19.92 25.28 -2.21
CA HIS A 238 -21.07 25.85 -2.91
C HIS A 238 -20.84 25.77 -4.42
N SER A 239 -21.72 25.07 -5.13
CA SER A 239 -21.71 25.03 -6.58
C SER A 239 -22.86 25.86 -7.12
N PRO A 240 -22.65 26.78 -8.07
CA PRO A 240 -23.75 27.52 -8.70
C PRO A 240 -24.73 26.60 -9.45
N ALA A 241 -24.33 25.36 -9.75
CA ALA A 241 -25.18 24.36 -10.41
C ALA A 241 -26.10 23.60 -9.45
N ARG A 242 -25.92 23.73 -8.12
CA ARG A 242 -26.70 22.98 -7.11
C ARG A 242 -27.15 23.88 -5.96
N PRO A 243 -28.39 23.70 -5.46
CA PRO A 243 -28.88 24.49 -4.33
C PRO A 243 -28.20 24.12 -3.01
N GLU A 244 -27.81 22.85 -2.84
CA GLU A 244 -27.14 22.36 -1.63
C GLU A 244 -25.60 22.29 -1.83
N PRO A 245 -24.81 22.69 -0.82
CA PRO A 245 -23.36 22.52 -0.85
C PRO A 245 -22.96 21.04 -1.00
N GLU A 246 -22.01 20.74 -1.87
CA GLU A 246 -21.49 19.38 -2.01
C GLU A 246 -20.36 19.10 -1.00
N PRO A 247 -20.32 17.91 -0.37
CA PRO A 247 -19.21 17.53 0.48
C PRO A 247 -18.00 17.15 -0.38
N CYS A 248 -16.85 17.73 -0.04
CA CYS A 248 -15.57 17.51 -0.71
C CYS A 248 -14.47 17.20 0.30
N CYS A 249 -13.43 16.51 -0.17
CA CYS A 249 -12.22 16.28 0.60
C CYS A 249 -11.14 17.26 0.13
N LEU A 250 -10.66 18.09 1.05
CA LEU A 250 -9.47 18.93 0.84
C LEU A 250 -8.25 18.15 1.32
N LEU A 251 -7.27 18.02 0.44
CA LEU A 251 -6.00 17.35 0.70
C LEU A 251 -4.87 18.38 0.72
N LEU A 252 -4.15 18.45 1.83
CA LEU A 252 -2.82 19.04 1.85
C LEU A 252 -1.83 17.94 1.49
N VAL A 253 -1.12 18.10 0.38
CA VAL A 253 -0.21 17.09 -0.14
C VAL A 253 1.21 17.63 -0.14
N GLU A 254 2.13 16.92 0.51
CA GLU A 254 3.55 17.27 0.58
C GLU A 254 4.41 16.16 -0.02
N LYS A 255 5.31 16.51 -0.93
CA LYS A 255 6.28 15.56 -1.48
C LYS A 255 7.29 15.15 -0.41
N VAL A 256 7.50 13.84 -0.25
CA VAL A 256 8.53 13.33 0.67
C VAL A 256 9.88 13.37 -0.03
N ARG A 257 10.81 14.16 0.52
CA ARG A 257 12.22 14.18 0.08
C ARG A 257 13.04 13.18 0.89
N SER A 258 14.10 12.67 0.26
CA SER A 258 15.11 11.89 0.98
C SER A 258 15.73 12.73 2.08
N GLY A 259 15.83 12.17 3.30
CA GLY A 259 16.48 12.81 4.43
C GLY A 259 17.99 13.02 4.26
N TYR A 260 18.57 12.47 3.20
CA TYR A 260 19.99 12.63 2.83
C TYR A 260 20.22 13.69 1.75
N ALA A 261 19.16 14.12 1.05
CA ALA A 261 19.21 15.16 0.01
C ALA A 261 18.97 16.56 0.60
N ALA A 262 19.29 17.62 -0.15
CA ALA A 262 19.07 18.99 0.32
C ALA A 262 17.56 19.36 0.34
N PRO A 263 17.04 19.97 1.43
CA PRO A 263 17.71 20.23 2.71
C PRO A 263 17.84 18.96 3.56
N ARG A 264 19.08 18.64 3.96
CA ARG A 264 19.41 17.37 4.61
C ARG A 264 18.97 17.35 6.06
N ILE A 265 18.38 16.23 6.51
CA ILE A 265 18.08 16.02 7.93
C ILE A 265 19.41 15.91 8.69
N PRO A 266 19.66 16.75 9.71
CA PRO A 266 20.86 16.68 10.54
C PRO A 266 21.01 15.30 11.16
N GLU A 267 22.24 14.81 11.29
CA GLU A 267 22.55 13.44 11.75
C GLU A 267 21.95 13.14 13.12
N ASN A 268 22.05 14.07 14.06
CA ASN A 268 21.47 13.96 15.40
C ASN A 268 19.93 13.93 15.41
N LYS A 269 19.29 14.24 14.28
CA LYS A 269 17.83 14.19 14.12
C LYS A 269 17.36 13.00 13.28
N ARG A 270 18.27 12.15 12.77
CA ARG A 270 17.93 10.93 12.02
C ARG A 270 17.58 9.80 12.97
N VAL A 271 16.53 10.02 13.75
CA VAL A 271 16.02 9.07 14.73
C VAL A 271 14.57 8.74 14.44
N PHE A 272 14.20 7.47 14.62
CA PHE A 272 12.84 6.99 14.44
C PHE A 272 12.59 5.77 15.33
N THR A 273 11.32 5.43 15.53
CA THR A 273 10.93 4.27 16.33
C THR A 273 10.15 3.25 15.53
N THR A 274 10.30 1.98 15.89
CA THR A 274 9.52 0.88 15.34
C THR A 274 8.92 0.06 16.47
N THR A 275 7.73 -0.48 16.24
CA THR A 275 7.03 -1.37 17.17
C THR A 275 6.81 -2.71 16.50
N HIS A 276 7.05 -3.80 17.22
CA HIS A 276 6.99 -5.17 16.72
C HIS A 276 6.17 -6.07 17.63
N THR A 277 5.62 -7.12 17.04
CA THR A 277 5.20 -8.29 17.80
C THR A 277 6.44 -9.05 18.34
N PRO A 278 6.28 -9.90 19.38
CA PRO A 278 7.29 -10.88 19.76
C PRO A 278 7.77 -11.78 18.61
N GLY A 279 6.94 -11.95 17.57
CA GLY A 279 7.25 -12.71 16.35
C GLY A 279 8.05 -11.93 15.31
N CYS A 280 8.68 -10.81 15.67
CA CYS A 280 9.49 -9.99 14.77
C CYS A 280 8.69 -9.39 13.60
N VAL A 281 7.40 -9.12 13.79
CA VAL A 281 6.52 -8.51 12.77
C VAL A 281 6.26 -7.06 13.12
N PHE A 282 6.46 -6.15 12.17
CA PHE A 282 6.16 -4.72 12.34
C PHE A 282 4.68 -4.52 12.63
N LEU A 283 4.40 -3.74 13.67
CA LEU A 283 3.07 -3.27 14.05
C LEU A 283 2.89 -1.80 13.71
N GLU A 284 3.90 -0.99 14.04
CA GLU A 284 3.90 0.45 13.79
C GLU A 284 5.31 0.92 13.45
N ILE A 285 5.38 1.99 12.67
CA ILE A 285 6.62 2.70 12.38
C ILE A 285 6.35 4.20 12.42
N ASP A 286 7.30 4.92 12.99
CA ASP A 286 7.29 6.38 13.04
C ASP A 286 7.41 6.99 11.64
N GLU A 287 6.61 8.02 11.35
CA GLU A 287 6.64 8.77 10.09
C GLU A 287 8.03 9.36 9.78
N ARG A 288 8.85 9.64 10.81
CA ARG A 288 10.24 10.08 10.66
C ARG A 288 11.13 9.07 9.92
N ALA A 289 10.73 7.80 9.89
CA ALA A 289 11.45 6.76 9.16
C ALA A 289 11.28 6.89 7.64
N VAL A 290 10.16 7.43 7.15
CA VAL A 290 9.84 7.48 5.72
C VAL A 290 10.93 8.19 4.90
N PRO A 291 11.38 9.42 5.23
CA PRO A 291 12.46 10.07 4.48
C PRO A 291 13.84 9.40 4.66
N LEU A 292 14.03 8.57 5.70
CA LEU A 292 15.31 7.92 6.01
C LEU A 292 15.45 6.53 5.39
N LEU A 293 14.34 5.79 5.28
CA LEU A 293 14.29 4.41 4.76
C LEU A 293 13.71 4.33 3.34
N GLY A 294 12.87 5.30 2.95
CA GLY A 294 12.15 5.30 1.67
C GLY A 294 10.89 4.42 1.64
N TYR A 295 10.65 3.60 2.67
CA TYR A 295 9.40 2.84 2.79
C TYR A 295 8.28 3.69 3.35
N LEU A 296 7.06 3.49 2.84
CA LEU A 296 5.86 3.98 3.49
C LEU A 296 5.45 3.02 4.63
N PRO A 297 4.72 3.48 5.67
CA PRO A 297 4.31 2.61 6.78
C PRO A 297 3.62 1.32 6.33
N GLN A 298 2.73 1.40 5.33
CA GLN A 298 2.03 0.25 4.75
C GLN A 298 2.92 -0.75 4.02
N ASP A 299 4.15 -0.38 3.65
CA ASP A 299 5.11 -1.31 3.03
C ASP A 299 5.76 -2.22 4.10
N LEU A 300 5.84 -1.76 5.35
CA LEU A 300 6.53 -2.46 6.44
C LEU A 300 5.57 -3.16 7.40
N ILE A 301 4.45 -2.52 7.77
CA ILE A 301 3.50 -3.06 8.75
C ILE A 301 2.97 -4.43 8.29
N GLY A 302 2.99 -5.41 9.20
CA GLY A 302 2.60 -6.80 8.92
C GLY A 302 3.71 -7.65 8.28
N THR A 303 4.85 -7.07 7.91
CA THR A 303 6.03 -7.82 7.42
C THR A 303 7.02 -8.09 8.57
N SER A 304 7.90 -9.08 8.39
CA SER A 304 8.92 -9.38 9.40
C SER A 304 10.11 -8.43 9.27
N ILE A 305 10.61 -7.86 10.37
CA ILE A 305 11.85 -7.07 10.34
C ILE A 305 13.02 -7.85 9.73
N LEU A 306 13.06 -9.16 9.92
CA LEU A 306 14.14 -10.03 9.43
C LEU A 306 14.30 -9.99 7.90
N THR A 307 13.23 -9.71 7.14
CA THR A 307 13.30 -9.61 5.68
C THR A 307 13.91 -8.30 5.19
N HIS A 308 14.03 -7.30 6.07
CA HIS A 308 14.55 -5.98 5.77
C HIS A 308 15.95 -5.76 6.32
N LEU A 309 16.57 -6.80 6.89
CA LEU A 309 17.95 -6.74 7.38
C LEU A 309 18.92 -7.37 6.39
N HIS A 310 20.20 -7.06 6.55
CA HIS A 310 21.23 -7.84 5.89
C HIS A 310 21.16 -9.30 6.37
N PRO A 311 21.29 -10.32 5.49
CA PRO A 311 21.13 -11.73 5.86
C PRO A 311 22.00 -12.17 7.04
N GLU A 312 23.22 -11.64 7.14
CA GLU A 312 24.16 -11.91 8.24
C GLU A 312 23.68 -11.37 9.59
N ASP A 313 22.83 -10.34 9.59
CA ASP A 313 22.35 -9.67 10.80
C ASP A 313 21.00 -10.26 11.28
N ALA A 314 20.40 -11.20 10.53
CA ALA A 314 19.10 -11.80 10.88
C ALA A 314 19.17 -12.60 12.20
N ALA A 315 20.23 -13.41 12.38
CA ALA A 315 20.44 -14.16 13.62
C ALA A 315 20.64 -13.25 14.83
N LEU A 316 21.28 -12.11 14.61
CA LEU A 316 21.51 -11.09 15.62
C LEU A 316 20.19 -10.46 16.07
N MET A 317 19.30 -10.12 15.14
CA MET A 317 17.97 -9.56 15.46
C MET A 317 17.09 -10.54 16.23
N LEU A 318 17.17 -11.84 15.92
CA LEU A 318 16.51 -12.88 16.69
C LEU A 318 17.03 -12.93 18.13
N ALA A 319 18.35 -12.85 18.32
CA ALA A 319 18.96 -12.79 19.64
C ALA A 319 18.52 -11.53 20.42
N VAL A 320 18.39 -10.39 19.74
CA VAL A 320 17.83 -9.15 20.32
C VAL A 320 16.41 -9.38 20.80
N HIS A 321 15.51 -9.88 19.96
CA HIS A 321 14.11 -10.12 20.33
C HIS A 321 14.02 -11.12 21.50
N GLN A 322 14.78 -12.20 21.48
CA GLN A 322 14.85 -13.15 22.61
C GLN A 322 15.35 -12.49 23.90
N LYS A 323 16.34 -11.60 23.81
CA LYS A 323 16.85 -10.86 24.96
C LYS A 323 15.81 -9.88 25.51
N VAL A 324 15.08 -9.17 24.64
CA VAL A 324 13.95 -8.32 25.04
C VAL A 324 12.90 -9.13 25.80
N LEU A 325 12.59 -10.35 25.34
CA LEU A 325 11.63 -11.21 26.03
C LEU A 325 12.08 -11.62 27.43
N LYS A 326 13.39 -11.84 27.62
CA LYS A 326 13.97 -12.16 28.94
C LYS A 326 14.02 -10.94 29.86
N LEU A 327 14.22 -9.75 29.31
CA LEU A 327 14.30 -8.47 30.01
C LEU A 327 12.93 -7.76 30.06
N ALA A 328 11.84 -8.52 30.15
CA ALA A 328 10.47 -8.00 30.15
C ALA A 328 10.29 -6.87 31.18
N GLY A 329 9.88 -5.69 30.73
CA GLY A 329 9.62 -4.52 31.61
C GLY A 329 10.88 -3.86 32.21
N GLN A 330 12.07 -4.26 31.78
CA GLN A 330 13.33 -3.59 32.14
C GLN A 330 13.57 -2.35 31.26
N PRO A 331 14.47 -1.43 31.67
CA PRO A 331 14.88 -0.30 30.84
C PRO A 331 15.41 -0.74 29.46
N PRO A 332 15.35 0.15 28.45
CA PRO A 332 15.93 -0.13 27.14
C PRO A 332 17.40 -0.50 27.23
N PHE A 333 17.84 -1.42 26.37
CA PHE A 333 19.25 -1.78 26.24
C PHE A 333 19.72 -1.56 24.81
N ASP A 334 20.96 -1.10 24.68
CA ASP A 334 21.60 -0.92 23.39
C ASP A 334 22.08 -2.24 22.83
N HIS A 335 22.11 -2.31 21.50
CA HIS A 335 22.61 -3.45 20.78
C HIS A 335 23.67 -3.04 19.75
N SER A 336 24.48 -4.01 19.31
CA SER A 336 25.38 -3.84 18.19
C SER A 336 24.63 -3.30 16.95
N PRO A 337 25.29 -2.46 16.13
CA PRO A 337 24.70 -1.87 14.95
C PRO A 337 24.22 -2.93 13.96
N ILE A 338 23.12 -2.65 13.26
CA ILE A 338 22.50 -3.57 12.31
C ILE A 338 22.33 -2.88 10.95
N ARG A 339 22.58 -3.61 9.87
CA ARG A 339 22.35 -3.14 8.50
C ARG A 339 20.89 -3.35 8.12
N PHE A 340 20.20 -2.25 7.85
CA PHE A 340 18.81 -2.22 7.40
C PHE A 340 18.76 -1.86 5.91
N CYS A 341 18.06 -2.67 5.11
CA CYS A 341 17.87 -2.46 3.69
C CYS A 341 16.86 -1.35 3.47
N SER A 342 17.24 -0.22 2.86
CA SER A 342 16.32 0.84 2.43
C SER A 342 15.56 0.45 1.17
N GLN A 343 14.51 1.20 0.84
CA GLN A 343 13.61 0.91 -0.29
C GLN A 343 14.31 0.91 -1.66
N ASN A 344 15.43 1.61 -1.77
CA ASN A 344 16.27 1.61 -2.98
C ASN A 344 17.25 0.42 -3.05
N GLY A 345 17.28 -0.47 -2.04
CA GLY A 345 18.15 -1.64 -1.97
C GLY A 345 19.50 -1.41 -1.28
N ASP A 346 19.83 -0.18 -0.91
CA ASP A 346 21.05 0.12 -0.15
C ASP A 346 20.90 -0.32 1.31
N TYR A 347 22.03 -0.51 2.00
CA TYR A 347 22.03 -0.78 3.44
C TYR A 347 22.46 0.45 4.22
N ILE A 348 21.62 0.86 5.16
CA ILE A 348 21.96 1.86 6.18
C ILE A 348 22.30 1.16 7.50
N ILE A 349 23.18 1.75 8.29
CA ILE A 349 23.56 1.21 9.59
C ILE A 349 22.70 1.88 10.66
N LEU A 350 22.03 1.06 11.48
CA LEU A 350 21.18 1.52 12.57
C LEU A 350 21.81 1.19 13.92
N ASP A 351 22.06 2.22 14.72
CA ASP A 351 22.27 2.09 16.15
C ASP A 351 20.92 2.01 16.84
N SER A 352 20.68 0.94 17.58
CA SER A 352 19.34 0.63 18.09
C SER A 352 19.35 0.31 19.58
N SER A 353 18.39 0.91 20.29
CA SER A 353 18.03 0.53 21.65
C SER A 353 16.68 -0.18 21.65
N TRP A 354 16.54 -1.20 22.50
CA TRP A 354 15.38 -2.10 22.48
C TRP A 354 14.75 -2.22 23.86
N SER A 355 13.42 -2.20 23.89
CA SER A 355 12.63 -2.39 25.10
C SER A 355 11.35 -3.19 24.83
N SER A 356 10.64 -3.58 25.89
CA SER A 356 9.35 -4.25 25.79
C SER A 356 8.27 -3.48 26.53
N PHE A 357 7.06 -3.52 25.98
CA PHE A 357 5.86 -3.13 26.70
C PHE A 357 5.15 -4.37 27.23
N VAL A 358 5.02 -4.44 28.56
CA VAL A 358 4.30 -5.51 29.26
C VAL A 358 2.89 -5.04 29.56
N ASN A 359 1.90 -5.80 29.10
CA ASN A 359 0.51 -5.47 29.36
C ASN A 359 0.20 -5.59 30.87
N PRO A 360 -0.34 -4.53 31.52
CA PRO A 360 -0.53 -4.51 32.97
C PRO A 360 -1.47 -5.61 33.52
N TRP A 361 -2.44 -6.05 32.72
CA TRP A 361 -3.44 -7.03 33.12
C TRP A 361 -2.96 -8.47 32.90
N SER A 362 -2.50 -8.77 31.67
CA SER A 362 -2.08 -10.12 31.30
C SER A 362 -0.65 -10.46 31.76
N ARG A 363 0.15 -9.45 32.10
CA ARG A 363 1.59 -9.56 32.43
C ARG A 363 2.43 -10.21 31.32
N LYS A 364 1.91 -10.24 30.09
CA LYS A 364 2.62 -10.72 28.90
C LYS A 364 3.20 -9.55 28.13
N ILE A 365 4.31 -9.80 27.44
CA ILE A 365 4.86 -8.82 26.49
C ILE A 365 3.88 -8.72 25.33
N SER A 366 3.38 -7.50 25.11
CA SER A 366 2.49 -7.21 23.99
C SER A 366 3.27 -6.65 22.81
N LEU A 367 4.28 -5.82 23.06
CA LEU A 367 5.01 -5.08 22.04
C LEU A 367 6.50 -5.06 22.36
N ILE A 368 7.32 -5.08 21.31
CA ILE A 368 8.75 -4.81 21.35
C ILE A 368 8.97 -3.46 20.65
N ILE A 369 9.72 -2.56 21.28
CA ILE A 369 9.97 -1.21 20.76
C ILE A 369 11.45 -1.08 20.44
N GLY A 370 11.75 -0.76 19.19
CA GLY A 370 13.08 -0.37 18.74
C GLY A 370 13.17 1.14 18.56
N GLN A 371 14.14 1.79 19.20
CA GLN A 371 14.51 3.17 18.90
C GLN A 371 15.80 3.14 18.08
N HIS A 372 15.79 3.81 16.92
CA HIS A 372 16.85 3.72 15.94
C HIS A 372 17.45 5.09 15.69
N GLN A 373 18.77 5.13 15.58
CA GLN A 373 19.53 6.25 15.07
C GLN A 373 20.29 5.80 13.82
N VAL A 374 20.13 6.53 12.72
CA VAL A 374 20.88 6.26 11.50
C VAL A 374 22.32 6.72 11.69
N ARG A 375 23.26 5.78 11.58
CA ARG A 375 24.69 6.05 11.56
C ARG A 375 25.11 6.44 10.15
N THR A 376 25.90 7.51 10.04
CA THR A 376 26.54 7.95 8.78
C THR A 376 27.99 7.54 8.71
#